data_AF-W8AUD7-F1
#
_entry.id   AF-W8AUD7-F1
#
_cell.length_a   1.000
_cell.length_b   1.000
_cell.length_c   1.000
_cell.angle_alpha   90.00
_cell.angle_beta   90.00
_cell.angle_gamma   90.00
#
_symmetry.space_group_name_H-M   'P 1'
#
loop_
_entity.id
_entity.type
_entity.pdbx_description
1 polymer ?
#
loop_
_entity_poly.entity_id
_entity_poly.type
_entity_poly.pdbx_seq_one_letter_code
_entity_poly.pdbx_strand_id
1 'polypeptide(L)'
;MVKKDKMNEVPLFETEVGVYTKVLPKIEAKLREFGDQTILAPKLFHYSLQAPRCIVFEDLVVEGYTTINNRHCSLEEVKMALTKLAKMHAISYQMIHRDNNHDLANFNKTFVNTIDLADFPVLGNGIKLIKDVISDQSDLQKFLPHIESVERFLIPKVIDLLNATKNGNQSGVQVLNHGDFHVKNLMVKNDGNKLKDLMVVRSDTHKLSFHNQSIHNIISSHSWTIK
;
A
#
# COMPACT_ATOMS: atom_id res chain seq x y z
N MET A 1 17.46 -2.93 15.79
CA MET A 1 17.86 -1.70 15.05
C MET A 1 18.37 -2.14 13.68
N VAL A 2 17.55 -2.05 12.65
CA VAL A 2 18.03 -2.19 11.27
C VAL A 2 18.96 -0.99 11.03
N LYS A 3 20.23 -1.25 10.73
CA LYS A 3 21.22 -0.19 10.49
C LYS A 3 20.73 0.70 9.34
N LYS A 4 20.76 2.01 9.56
CA LYS A 4 20.44 3.08 8.59
C LYS A 4 21.10 2.85 7.22
N ASP A 5 22.23 2.15 7.22
CA ASP A 5 23.01 1.80 6.03
C ASP A 5 22.30 0.81 5.07
N LYS A 6 21.47 -0.12 5.55
CA LYS A 6 20.73 -1.06 4.68
C LYS A 6 19.52 -0.41 4.00
N MET A 7 19.01 0.71 4.53
CA MET A 7 17.92 1.47 3.89
C MET A 7 18.38 2.21 2.63
N ASN A 8 19.69 2.48 2.49
CA ASN A 8 20.25 3.13 1.30
C ASN A 8 20.35 2.19 0.08
N GLU A 9 20.24 0.87 0.27
CA GLU A 9 20.30 -0.12 -0.82
C GLU A 9 18.94 -0.33 -1.50
N VAL A 10 17.85 0.15 -0.88
CA VAL A 10 16.51 0.05 -1.45
C VAL A 10 16.14 1.39 -2.06
N PRO A 11 15.93 1.49 -3.38
CA PRO A 11 15.65 2.76 -4.07
C PRO A 11 14.18 3.19 -3.85
N LEU A 12 13.75 3.27 -2.58
CA LEU A 12 12.38 3.60 -2.19
C LEU A 12 11.99 4.98 -2.71
N PHE A 13 12.89 5.95 -2.57
CA PHE A 13 12.66 7.32 -3.01
C PHE A 13 12.56 7.42 -4.54
N GLU A 14 13.45 6.75 -5.27
CA GLU A 14 13.43 6.70 -6.73
C GLU A 14 12.17 5.98 -7.24
N THR A 15 11.72 4.95 -6.52
CA THR A 15 10.46 4.24 -6.80
C THR A 15 9.27 5.16 -6.57
N GLU A 16 9.22 5.86 -5.44
CA GLU A 16 8.16 6.84 -5.12
C GLU A 16 8.09 7.94 -6.18
N VAL A 17 9.23 8.55 -6.52
CA VAL A 17 9.33 9.53 -7.62
C VAL A 17 8.81 8.92 -8.93
N GLY A 18 9.19 7.68 -9.24
CA GLY A 18 8.72 6.97 -10.44
C GLY A 18 7.19 6.80 -10.47
N VAL A 19 6.56 6.54 -9.32
CA VAL A 19 5.10 6.40 -9.25
C VAL A 19 4.40 7.72 -9.54
N TYR A 20 4.82 8.80 -8.89
CA TYR A 20 4.19 10.11 -9.06
C TYR A 20 4.49 10.76 -10.42
N THR A 21 5.67 10.51 -11.01
CA THR A 21 6.07 11.14 -12.28
C THR A 21 5.65 10.35 -13.52
N LYS A 22 5.51 9.02 -13.41
CA LYS A 22 5.27 8.16 -14.59
C LYS A 22 4.02 7.30 -14.46
N VAL A 23 3.83 6.62 -13.33
CA VAL A 23 2.81 5.57 -13.23
C VAL A 23 1.42 6.14 -13.02
N LEU A 24 1.20 6.94 -11.97
CA LEU A 24 -0.13 7.52 -11.69
C LEU A 24 -0.61 8.39 -12.85
N PRO A 25 0.22 9.27 -13.47
CA PRO A 25 -0.20 10.02 -14.64
C PRO A 25 -0.64 9.15 -15.83
N LYS A 26 0.02 7.99 -16.05
CA LYS A 26 -0.38 7.03 -17.09
C LYS A 26 -1.70 6.35 -16.76
N ILE A 27 -1.89 5.98 -15.48
CA ILE A 27 -3.16 5.40 -15.03
C ILE A 27 -4.30 6.39 -15.22
N GLU A 28 -4.13 7.64 -14.78
CA GLU A 28 -5.13 8.70 -14.97
C GLU A 28 -5.38 8.99 -16.46
N ALA A 29 -4.35 8.99 -17.31
CA ALA A 29 -4.50 9.14 -18.75
C ALA A 29 -5.37 8.02 -19.35
N LYS A 30 -5.13 6.78 -18.93
CA LYS A 30 -5.92 5.63 -19.38
C LYS A 30 -7.37 5.70 -18.89
N LEU A 31 -7.58 6.14 -17.64
CA LEU A 31 -8.93 6.38 -17.12
C LEU A 31 -9.68 7.43 -17.96
N ARG A 32 -9.00 8.51 -18.37
CA ARG A 32 -9.58 9.53 -19.24
C ARG A 32 -10.00 9.00 -20.61
N GLU A 33 -9.29 8.02 -21.18
CA GLU A 33 -9.72 7.34 -22.42
C GLU A 33 -11.09 6.67 -22.27
N PHE A 34 -11.45 6.24 -21.05
CA PHE A 34 -12.76 5.67 -20.72
C PHE A 34 -13.77 6.71 -20.22
N GLY A 35 -13.46 8.00 -20.30
CA GLY A 35 -14.31 9.09 -19.81
C GLY A 35 -14.25 9.31 -18.30
N ASP A 36 -13.32 8.66 -17.59
CA ASP A 36 -13.17 8.76 -16.15
C ASP A 36 -12.11 9.81 -15.78
N GLN A 37 -12.53 10.85 -15.05
CA GLN A 37 -11.70 11.99 -14.65
C GLN A 37 -11.10 11.84 -13.24
N THR A 38 -11.00 10.61 -12.72
CA THR A 38 -10.44 10.37 -11.38
C THR A 38 -9.01 10.88 -11.28
N ILE A 39 -8.76 11.71 -10.26
CA ILE A 39 -7.43 12.13 -9.84
C ILE A 39 -6.96 11.18 -8.72
N LEU A 40 -5.78 10.61 -8.89
CA LEU A 40 -5.18 9.61 -7.99
C LEU A 40 -4.03 10.18 -7.16
N ALA A 41 -3.40 11.27 -7.59
CA ALA A 41 -2.34 11.93 -6.85
C ALA A 41 -2.51 13.45 -6.82
N PRO A 42 -1.98 14.12 -5.78
CA PRO A 42 -1.80 15.56 -5.80
C PRO A 42 -0.91 15.97 -6.97
N LYS A 43 -1.15 17.17 -7.50
CA LYS A 43 -0.28 17.77 -8.51
C LYS A 43 1.15 17.84 -8.01
N LEU A 44 2.06 17.23 -8.77
CA LEU A 44 3.50 17.29 -8.54
C LEU A 44 4.08 18.59 -9.15
N PHE A 45 4.76 19.39 -8.34
CA PHE A 45 5.44 20.61 -8.79
C PHE A 45 6.93 20.40 -9.04
N HIS A 46 7.61 19.66 -8.17
CA HIS A 46 9.05 19.45 -8.27
C HIS A 46 9.48 18.14 -7.62
N TYR A 47 10.58 17.57 -8.08
CA TYR A 47 11.30 16.52 -7.38
C TYR A 47 12.80 16.63 -7.63
N SER A 48 13.60 16.22 -6.65
CA SER A 48 15.06 16.09 -6.78
C SER A 48 15.50 14.72 -6.29
N LEU A 49 16.18 13.96 -7.16
CA LEU A 49 16.88 12.72 -6.78
C LEU A 49 18.28 12.99 -6.20
N GLN A 50 18.80 14.22 -6.34
CA GLN A 50 20.07 14.66 -5.79
C GLN A 50 19.86 15.29 -4.41
N ALA A 51 20.88 15.23 -3.55
CA ALA A 51 20.78 15.78 -2.20
C ALA A 51 20.65 17.33 -2.22
N PRO A 52 19.71 17.92 -1.46
CA PRO A 52 18.68 17.25 -0.66
C PRO A 52 17.58 16.63 -1.53
N ARG A 53 17.31 15.34 -1.31
CA ARG A 53 16.25 14.60 -2.01
C ARG A 53 14.90 15.14 -1.57
N CYS A 54 14.02 15.48 -2.51
CA CYS A 54 12.70 16.04 -2.18
C CYS A 54 11.65 15.75 -3.25
N ILE A 55 10.38 15.80 -2.85
CA ILE A 55 9.21 15.82 -3.72
C ILE A 55 8.30 16.93 -3.20
N VAL A 56 7.82 17.79 -4.11
CA VAL A 56 7.00 18.96 -3.80
C VAL A 56 5.68 18.82 -4.52
N PHE A 57 4.59 18.78 -3.74
CA PHE A 57 3.23 18.66 -4.23
C PHE A 57 2.43 19.93 -4.00
N GLU A 58 1.26 20.01 -4.63
CA GLU A 58 0.22 20.94 -4.22
C GLU A 58 -0.19 20.73 -2.76
N ASP A 59 -0.51 21.84 -2.10
CA ASP A 59 -1.02 21.82 -0.74
C ASP A 59 -2.51 21.49 -0.77
N LEU A 60 -2.82 20.25 -0.42
CA LEU A 60 -4.20 19.78 -0.35
C LEU A 60 -5.02 20.52 0.72
N VAL A 61 -4.40 21.05 1.77
CA VAL A 61 -5.12 21.81 2.80
C VAL A 61 -5.66 23.12 2.21
N VAL A 62 -4.86 23.80 1.40
CA VAL A 62 -5.30 25.00 0.64
C VAL A 62 -6.45 24.65 -0.31
N GLU A 63 -6.42 23.45 -0.88
CA GLU A 63 -7.50 22.90 -1.71
C GLU A 63 -8.72 22.41 -0.91
N GLY A 64 -8.78 22.61 0.41
CA GLY A 64 -9.92 22.26 1.25
C GLY A 64 -10.01 20.77 1.61
N TYR A 65 -8.92 20.02 1.46
CA TYR A 65 -8.83 18.68 2.01
C TYR A 65 -8.47 18.70 3.50
N THR A 66 -8.97 17.71 4.23
CA THR A 66 -8.71 17.53 5.65
C THR A 66 -8.39 16.07 5.95
N THR A 67 -7.50 15.82 6.90
CA THR A 67 -7.17 14.46 7.35
C THR A 67 -8.31 13.83 8.14
N ILE A 68 -8.53 12.52 7.98
CA ILE A 68 -9.44 11.76 8.84
C ILE A 68 -8.73 11.46 10.17
N ASN A 69 -8.81 12.39 11.12
CA ASN A 69 -8.20 12.23 12.45
C ASN A 69 -9.24 11.93 13.52
N ASN A 70 -8.88 11.04 14.45
CA ASN A 70 -9.64 10.72 15.67
C ASN A 70 -11.09 10.25 15.44
N ARG A 71 -11.39 9.67 14.27
CA ARG A 71 -12.66 9.01 13.98
C ARG A 71 -12.49 7.90 12.95
N HIS A 72 -13.50 7.04 12.86
CA HIS A 72 -13.60 6.07 11.77
C HIS A 72 -14.01 6.74 10.46
N CYS A 73 -13.65 6.11 9.34
CA CYS A 73 -14.15 6.51 8.03
C CYS A 73 -15.67 6.30 7.95
N SER A 74 -16.37 7.21 7.31
CA SER A 74 -17.75 6.98 6.90
C SER A 74 -17.81 5.94 5.78
N LEU A 75 -18.97 5.33 5.57
CA LEU A 75 -19.17 4.38 4.47
C LEU A 75 -18.84 4.99 3.11
N GLU A 76 -19.20 6.26 2.89
CA GLU A 76 -18.95 6.96 1.63
C GLU A 76 -17.45 7.23 1.41
N GLU A 77 -16.71 7.57 2.48
CA GLU A 77 -15.24 7.70 2.42
C GLU A 77 -14.58 6.36 2.08
N VAL A 78 -15.02 5.26 2.71
CA VAL A 78 -14.50 3.93 2.41
C VAL A 78 -14.78 3.52 0.97
N LYS A 79 -16.03 3.71 0.51
CA LYS A 79 -16.40 3.42 -0.89
C LYS A 79 -15.55 4.22 -1.88
N MET A 80 -15.33 5.52 -1.63
CA MET A 80 -14.54 6.36 -2.51
C MET A 80 -13.06 5.95 -2.53
N ALA A 81 -12.47 5.68 -1.37
CA ALA A 81 -11.09 5.20 -1.25
C ALA A 81 -10.90 3.86 -1.99
N LEU A 82 -11.79 2.88 -1.74
CA LEU A 82 -11.74 1.58 -2.41
C LEU A 82 -12.01 1.69 -3.92
N THR A 83 -12.85 2.63 -4.34
CA THR A 83 -13.10 2.89 -5.77
C THR A 83 -11.83 3.40 -6.46
N LYS A 84 -11.11 4.35 -5.86
CA LYS A 84 -9.82 4.84 -6.41
C LYS A 84 -8.78 3.71 -6.47
N LEU A 85 -8.68 2.91 -5.40
CA LEU A 85 -7.81 1.74 -5.35
C LEU A 85 -8.15 0.71 -6.44
N ALA A 86 -9.44 0.41 -6.63
CA ALA A 86 -9.91 -0.52 -7.65
C ALA A 86 -9.59 -0.05 -9.08
N LYS A 87 -9.74 1.26 -9.35
CA LYS A 87 -9.34 1.86 -10.63
C LYS A 87 -7.84 1.70 -10.89
N MET A 88 -7.01 2.01 -9.88
CA MET A 88 -5.56 1.80 -9.96
C MET A 88 -5.21 0.33 -10.23
N HIS A 89 -5.88 -0.62 -9.55
CA HIS A 89 -5.68 -2.05 -9.76
C HIS A 89 -6.09 -2.49 -11.17
N ALA A 90 -7.26 -2.06 -11.65
CA ALA A 90 -7.78 -2.45 -12.96
C ALA A 90 -6.88 -1.97 -14.11
N ILE A 91 -6.45 -0.71 -14.07
CA ILE A 91 -5.60 -0.15 -15.12
C ILE A 91 -4.18 -0.71 -15.04
N SER A 92 -3.60 -0.83 -13.85
CA SER A 92 -2.27 -1.45 -13.72
C SER A 92 -2.27 -2.91 -14.20
N TYR A 93 -3.33 -3.68 -13.90
CA TYR A 93 -3.51 -5.02 -14.45
C TYR A 93 -3.48 -5.01 -15.97
N GLN A 94 -4.27 -4.12 -16.59
CA GLN A 94 -4.32 -3.98 -18.04
C GLN A 94 -2.96 -3.65 -18.64
N MET A 95 -2.25 -2.66 -18.08
CA MET A 95 -0.93 -2.22 -18.55
C MET A 95 0.10 -3.36 -18.50
N ILE A 96 0.05 -4.21 -17.47
CA ILE A 96 0.97 -5.35 -17.29
C ILE A 96 0.66 -6.47 -18.28
N HIS A 97 -0.62 -6.82 -18.45
CA HIS A 97 -1.01 -8.06 -19.14
C HIS A 97 -1.42 -7.87 -20.60
N ARG A 98 -1.75 -6.64 -21.03
CA ARG A 98 -2.22 -6.36 -22.40
C ARG A 98 -1.25 -5.50 -23.20
N ASP A 99 -0.63 -4.52 -22.56
CA ASP A 99 0.16 -3.52 -23.26
C ASP A 99 1.67 -3.84 -23.29
N ASN A 100 2.08 -5.00 -22.72
CA ASN A 100 3.49 -5.38 -22.48
C ASN A 100 4.31 -4.21 -21.90
N ASN A 101 3.69 -3.39 -21.06
CA ASN A 101 4.29 -2.13 -20.65
C ASN A 101 5.37 -2.39 -19.57
N HIS A 102 6.63 -2.33 -20.01
CA HIS A 102 7.80 -2.54 -19.15
C HIS A 102 8.01 -1.43 -18.11
N ASP A 103 7.29 -0.30 -18.18
CA ASP A 103 7.41 0.76 -17.17
C ASP A 103 7.03 0.25 -15.77
N LEU A 104 6.06 -0.67 -15.69
CA LEU A 104 5.63 -1.27 -14.42
C LEU A 104 6.56 -2.39 -13.94
N ALA A 105 7.37 -2.98 -14.83
CA ALA A 105 8.31 -4.05 -14.47
C ALA A 105 9.43 -3.57 -13.52
N ASN A 106 9.76 -2.28 -13.56
CA ASN A 106 10.76 -1.68 -12.66
C ASN A 106 10.28 -1.53 -11.21
N PHE A 107 8.96 -1.59 -10.97
CA PHE A 107 8.36 -1.51 -9.62
C PHE A 107 8.35 -2.85 -8.87
N ASN A 108 8.98 -3.89 -9.44
CA ASN A 108 9.19 -5.18 -8.80
C ASN A 108 10.31 -5.17 -7.73
N LYS A 109 11.04 -4.07 -7.59
CA LYS A 109 12.10 -3.94 -6.58
C LYS A 109 11.52 -3.32 -5.31
N THR A 110 11.22 -4.16 -4.32
CA THR A 110 10.71 -3.73 -3.00
C THR A 110 11.76 -3.91 -1.91
N PHE A 111 11.53 -3.23 -0.77
CA PHE A 111 12.29 -3.43 0.46
C PHE A 111 12.36 -4.91 0.87
N VAL A 112 11.24 -5.64 0.79
CA VAL A 112 11.24 -7.06 1.17
C VAL A 112 11.88 -7.98 0.11
N ASN A 113 11.86 -7.57 -1.16
CA ASN A 113 12.50 -8.34 -2.22
C ASN A 113 14.04 -8.26 -2.17
N THR A 114 14.62 -7.41 -1.32
CA THR A 114 16.07 -7.23 -1.19
C THR A 114 16.63 -7.70 0.16
N ILE A 115 15.76 -8.20 1.05
CA ILE A 115 16.09 -8.46 2.44
C ILE A 115 16.06 -9.96 2.73
N ASP A 116 17.15 -10.45 3.31
CA ASP A 116 17.22 -11.79 3.89
C ASP A 116 16.37 -11.83 5.17
N LEU A 117 15.65 -12.92 5.40
CA LEU A 117 14.89 -13.17 6.63
C LEU A 117 15.70 -12.95 7.91
N ALA A 118 16.99 -13.26 7.86
CA ALA A 118 17.91 -13.06 8.98
C ALA A 118 17.98 -11.58 9.43
N ASP A 119 17.63 -10.65 8.55
CA ASP A 119 17.66 -9.20 8.81
C ASP A 119 16.34 -8.65 9.38
N PHE A 120 15.28 -9.46 9.46
CA PHE A 120 13.95 -9.04 9.93
C PHE A 120 13.45 -9.81 11.17
N PRO A 121 14.17 -9.75 12.31
CA PRO A 121 13.74 -10.37 13.56
C PRO A 121 12.39 -9.83 14.05
N VAL A 122 11.93 -8.68 13.55
CA VAL A 122 10.61 -8.11 13.83
C VAL A 122 9.47 -9.03 13.40
N LEU A 123 9.59 -9.79 12.31
CA LEU A 123 8.54 -10.72 11.86
C LEU A 123 8.43 -11.93 12.80
N GLY A 124 9.57 -12.53 13.19
CA GLY A 124 9.60 -13.61 14.18
C GLY A 124 9.15 -13.14 15.57
N ASN A 125 9.61 -11.96 16.00
CA ASN A 125 9.20 -11.34 17.26
C ASN A 125 7.71 -10.95 17.25
N GLY A 126 7.16 -10.62 16.09
CA GLY A 126 5.73 -10.31 15.94
C GLY A 126 4.85 -11.53 16.17
N ILE A 127 5.20 -12.70 15.62
CA ILE A 127 4.48 -13.95 15.90
C ILE A 127 4.58 -14.30 17.38
N LYS A 128 5.78 -14.16 17.97
CA LYS A 128 5.97 -14.36 19.40
C LYS A 128 5.07 -13.43 20.23
N LEU A 129 5.05 -12.14 19.92
CA LEU A 129 4.21 -11.17 20.60
C LEU A 129 2.71 -11.50 20.49
N ILE A 130 2.26 -11.95 19.32
CA ILE A 130 0.88 -12.41 19.12
C ILE A 130 0.55 -13.59 20.04
N LYS A 131 1.47 -14.56 20.15
CA LYS A 131 1.31 -15.70 21.06
C LYS A 131 1.25 -15.24 22.51
N ASP A 132 2.16 -14.37 22.94
CA ASP A 132 2.20 -13.83 24.30
C ASP A 132 0.87 -13.12 24.64
N VAL A 133 0.37 -12.26 23.75
CA VAL A 133 -0.92 -11.55 23.93
C VAL A 133 -2.11 -12.52 23.98
N ILE A 134 -2.15 -13.53 23.12
CA ILE A 134 -3.24 -14.52 23.09
C ILE A 134 -3.21 -15.42 24.32
N SER A 135 -2.01 -15.77 24.81
CA SER A 135 -1.83 -16.54 26.03
C SER A 135 -2.34 -15.78 27.25
N ASP A 136 -2.17 -14.46 27.29
CA ASP A 136 -2.61 -13.61 28.40
C ASP A 136 -4.11 -13.28 28.37
N GLN A 137 -4.80 -13.48 27.24
CA GLN A 137 -6.24 -13.18 27.08
C GLN A 137 -7.07 -14.47 27.04
N SER A 138 -7.81 -14.73 28.12
CA SER A 138 -8.53 -15.99 28.35
C SER A 138 -9.58 -16.34 27.28
N ASP A 139 -10.18 -15.35 26.65
CA ASP A 139 -11.14 -15.49 25.56
C ASP A 139 -10.48 -15.82 24.20
N LEU A 140 -9.20 -15.49 24.05
CA LEU A 140 -8.43 -15.71 22.82
C LEU A 140 -7.59 -16.99 22.84
N GLN A 141 -7.30 -17.58 24.02
CA GLN A 141 -6.45 -18.77 24.16
C GLN A 141 -6.85 -19.94 23.23
N LYS A 142 -8.14 -20.09 22.92
CA LYS A 142 -8.64 -21.09 21.96
C LYS A 142 -8.03 -20.99 20.55
N PHE A 143 -7.49 -19.83 20.17
CA PHE A 143 -6.86 -19.60 18.88
C PHE A 143 -5.36 -19.91 18.87
N LEU A 144 -4.74 -20.08 20.03
CA LEU A 144 -3.30 -20.35 20.15
C LEU A 144 -2.87 -21.60 19.38
N PRO A 145 -3.57 -22.76 19.46
CA PRO A 145 -3.20 -23.95 18.69
C PRO A 145 -3.27 -23.73 17.18
N HIS A 146 -4.18 -22.88 16.71
CA HIS A 146 -4.29 -22.56 15.28
C HIS A 146 -3.06 -21.79 14.80
N ILE A 147 -2.62 -20.78 15.56
CA ILE A 147 -1.42 -20.00 15.22
C ILE A 147 -0.17 -20.87 15.24
N GLU A 148 0.00 -21.70 16.26
CA GLU A 148 1.14 -22.63 16.36
C GLU A 148 1.17 -23.63 15.21
N SER A 149 0.00 -24.12 14.77
CA SER A 149 -0.08 -25.07 13.66
C SER A 149 0.37 -24.48 12.32
N VAL A 150 0.24 -23.16 12.14
CA VAL A 150 0.61 -22.47 10.89
C VAL A 150 1.91 -21.68 11.00
N GLU A 151 2.43 -21.43 12.21
CA GLU A 151 3.59 -20.59 12.52
C GLU A 151 4.79 -20.88 11.60
N ARG A 152 5.16 -22.16 11.49
CA ARG A 152 6.28 -22.61 10.64
C ARG A 152 6.09 -22.32 9.15
N PHE A 153 4.87 -22.10 8.70
CA PHE A 153 4.52 -21.81 7.31
C PHE A 153 4.23 -20.33 7.06
N LEU A 154 3.85 -19.56 8.08
CA LEU A 154 3.45 -18.15 7.93
C LEU A 154 4.56 -17.31 7.31
N ILE A 155 5.75 -17.36 7.90
CA ILE A 155 6.89 -16.57 7.44
C ILE A 155 7.32 -17.00 6.03
N PRO A 156 7.57 -18.30 5.73
CA PRO A 156 7.86 -18.76 4.37
C PRO A 156 6.81 -18.34 3.34
N LYS A 157 5.52 -18.48 3.67
CA LYS A 157 4.44 -18.14 2.75
C LYS A 157 4.32 -16.64 2.48
N VAL A 158 4.58 -15.80 3.49
CA VAL A 158 4.66 -14.35 3.31
C VAL A 158 5.82 -14.00 2.38
N ILE A 159 6.98 -14.64 2.52
CA ILE A 159 8.12 -14.41 1.64
C ILE A 159 7.82 -14.84 0.22
N ASP A 160 7.26 -16.03 0.02
CA ASP A 160 6.90 -16.54 -1.29
C ASP A 160 5.91 -15.60 -1.99
N LEU A 161 4.92 -15.11 -1.26
CA LEU A 161 3.97 -14.10 -1.77
C LEU A 161 4.69 -12.80 -2.16
N LEU A 162 5.63 -12.34 -1.33
CA LEU A 162 6.35 -11.10 -1.57
C LEU A 162 7.33 -11.21 -2.74
N ASN A 163 7.94 -12.39 -2.93
CA ASN A 163 8.93 -12.72 -3.96
C ASN A 163 8.32 -13.37 -5.22
N ALA A 164 7.00 -13.53 -5.32
CA ALA A 164 6.39 -14.26 -6.44
C ALA A 164 6.74 -13.70 -7.82
N THR A 165 6.99 -12.38 -7.92
CA THR A 165 7.46 -11.74 -9.16
C THR A 165 8.88 -12.16 -9.56
N LYS A 166 9.72 -12.60 -8.61
CA LYS A 166 11.07 -13.14 -8.86
C LYS A 166 11.07 -14.64 -9.14
N ASN A 167 10.17 -15.38 -8.48
CA ASN A 167 10.15 -16.85 -8.54
C ASN A 167 9.49 -17.40 -9.81
N GLY A 168 9.21 -16.55 -10.81
CA GLY A 168 8.50 -16.93 -12.04
C GLY A 168 7.05 -17.36 -11.80
N ASN A 169 6.56 -17.25 -10.56
CA ASN A 169 5.23 -17.69 -10.18
C ASN A 169 4.21 -16.61 -10.57
N GLN A 170 3.76 -16.67 -11.83
CA GLN A 170 2.69 -15.83 -12.36
C GLN A 170 1.29 -16.34 -12.02
N SER A 171 1.14 -17.30 -11.09
CA SER A 171 -0.18 -17.78 -10.67
C SER A 171 -0.89 -16.73 -9.80
N GLY A 172 -1.48 -15.72 -10.45
CA GLY A 172 -2.32 -14.72 -9.80
C GLY A 172 -2.40 -13.39 -10.56
N VAL A 173 -3.41 -12.58 -10.22
CA VAL A 173 -3.63 -11.24 -10.79
C VAL A 173 -2.61 -10.27 -10.18
N GLN A 174 -1.62 -9.86 -10.99
CA GLN A 174 -0.60 -8.89 -10.58
C GLN A 174 -1.06 -7.46 -10.85
N VAL A 175 -1.02 -6.61 -9.81
CA VAL A 175 -1.45 -5.20 -9.88
C VAL A 175 -0.52 -4.30 -9.07
N LEU A 176 -0.52 -3.02 -9.40
CA LEU A 176 0.16 -2.01 -8.59
C LEU A 176 -0.63 -1.78 -7.30
N ASN A 177 0.01 -1.99 -6.15
CA ASN A 177 -0.56 -1.71 -4.84
C ASN A 177 -0.04 -0.38 -4.30
N HIS A 178 -0.89 0.29 -3.52
CA HIS A 178 -0.52 1.51 -2.80
C HIS A 178 0.58 1.23 -1.76
N GLY A 179 0.48 0.08 -1.08
CA GLY A 179 1.45 -0.45 -0.13
C GLY A 179 1.48 0.17 1.27
N ASP A 180 0.89 1.36 1.45
CA ASP A 180 0.56 1.89 2.78
C ASP A 180 -0.88 2.44 2.83
N PHE A 181 -1.87 1.58 2.54
CA PHE A 181 -3.27 1.99 2.42
C PHE A 181 -3.99 1.96 3.77
N HIS A 182 -3.98 3.07 4.50
CA HIS A 182 -4.59 3.18 5.83
C HIS A 182 -5.23 4.56 6.05
N VAL A 183 -6.11 4.71 7.04
CA VAL A 183 -6.91 5.93 7.26
C VAL A 183 -6.10 7.22 7.40
N LYS A 184 -4.89 7.17 7.99
CA LYS A 184 -4.03 8.36 8.13
C LYS A 184 -3.40 8.80 6.81
N ASN A 185 -3.54 8.00 5.77
CA ASN A 185 -3.19 8.32 4.38
C ASN A 185 -4.37 8.76 3.55
N LEU A 186 -5.53 9.01 4.17
CA LEU A 186 -6.69 9.53 3.47
C LEU A 186 -6.92 10.98 3.89
N MET A 187 -7.04 11.84 2.90
CA MET A 187 -7.51 13.21 3.07
C MET A 187 -8.83 13.38 2.32
N VAL A 188 -9.83 13.97 2.96
CA VAL A 188 -11.18 14.14 2.42
C VAL A 188 -11.48 15.59 2.15
N LYS A 189 -12.13 15.85 1.02
CA LYS A 189 -12.65 17.17 0.64
C LYS A 189 -14.17 17.09 0.66
N ASN A 190 -14.77 17.91 1.50
CA ASN A 190 -16.22 17.97 1.66
C ASN A 190 -16.77 19.28 1.11
N ASP A 191 -18.02 19.23 0.64
CA ASP A 191 -18.82 20.41 0.33
C ASP A 191 -20.06 20.37 1.25
N GLY A 192 -19.99 21.12 2.35
CA GLY A 192 -20.90 20.94 3.48
C GLY A 192 -20.85 19.51 4.03
N ASN A 193 -21.99 18.82 4.01
CA ASN A 193 -22.13 17.43 4.49
C ASN A 193 -21.88 16.38 3.40
N LYS A 194 -21.53 16.79 2.18
CA LYS A 194 -21.34 15.88 1.05
C LYS A 194 -19.85 15.65 0.80
N LEU A 195 -19.43 14.38 0.76
CA LEU A 195 -18.09 14.00 0.31
C LEU A 195 -17.94 14.36 -1.16
N LYS A 196 -17.00 15.26 -1.46
CA LYS A 196 -16.71 15.74 -2.81
C LYS A 196 -15.56 14.97 -3.45
N ASP A 197 -14.49 14.76 -2.68
CA ASP A 197 -13.35 13.94 -3.12
C ASP A 197 -12.59 13.36 -1.92
N LEU A 198 -11.72 12.40 -2.19
CA LEU A 198 -10.82 11.76 -1.25
C LEU A 198 -9.47 11.51 -1.91
N MET A 199 -8.41 12.07 -1.37
CA MET A 199 -7.04 11.85 -1.82
C MET A 199 -6.36 10.80 -0.95
N VAL A 200 -5.61 9.92 -1.59
CA VAL A 200 -4.73 8.98 -0.90
C VAL A 200 -3.33 9.60 -0.92
N VAL A 201 -2.85 10.01 0.25
CA VAL A 201 -1.58 10.73 0.44
C VAL A 201 -0.55 9.82 1.08
N ARG A 202 0.73 10.11 0.84
CA ARG A 202 1.93 9.36 1.29
C ARG A 202 2.04 7.97 0.65
N SER A 203 3.16 7.73 -0.02
CA SER A 203 3.57 6.36 -0.28
C SER A 203 5.07 6.27 -0.46
N ASP A 204 5.70 6.10 0.70
CA ASP A 204 7.06 5.60 0.89
C ASP A 204 7.19 4.11 0.52
N THR A 205 6.09 3.43 0.12
CA THR A 205 6.06 1.98 -0.12
C THR A 205 5.14 1.56 -1.27
N HIS A 206 5.30 2.05 -2.50
CA HIS A 206 4.58 1.47 -3.64
C HIS A 206 5.14 0.08 -4.02
N LYS A 207 4.26 -0.90 -4.31
CA LYS A 207 4.66 -2.28 -4.64
C LYS A 207 3.80 -2.88 -5.74
N LEU A 208 4.40 -3.58 -6.71
CA LEU A 208 3.67 -4.57 -7.50
C LEU A 208 3.41 -5.82 -6.63
N SER A 209 2.14 -6.15 -6.44
CA SER A 209 1.67 -7.17 -5.49
C SER A 209 0.46 -7.88 -6.07
N PHE A 210 0.10 -9.02 -5.51
CA PHE A 210 -1.21 -9.61 -5.78
C PHE A 210 -2.32 -8.76 -5.18
N HIS A 211 -3.47 -8.79 -5.83
CA HIS A 211 -4.67 -8.00 -5.49
C HIS A 211 -5.07 -8.00 -4.00
N ASN A 212 -4.79 -9.07 -3.25
CA ASN A 212 -5.29 -9.23 -1.88
C ASN A 212 -4.56 -8.40 -0.80
N GLN A 213 -3.40 -7.78 -1.07
CA GLN A 213 -2.62 -7.17 0.03
C GLN A 213 -3.22 -5.85 0.56
N SER A 214 -3.83 -5.03 -0.29
CA SER A 214 -4.26 -3.66 0.10
C SER A 214 -5.63 -3.61 0.79
N ILE A 215 -6.50 -4.60 0.54
CA ILE A 215 -7.88 -4.63 1.08
C ILE A 215 -7.88 -4.95 2.59
N HIS A 216 -6.93 -5.78 3.05
CA HIS A 216 -6.83 -6.18 4.45
C HIS A 216 -6.55 -5.01 5.41
N ASN A 217 -5.87 -3.94 4.96
CA ASN A 217 -5.46 -2.83 5.83
C ASN A 217 -6.59 -1.86 6.19
N ILE A 218 -7.58 -1.66 5.31
CA ILE A 218 -8.80 -0.90 5.65
C ILE A 218 -9.71 -1.71 6.56
N ILE A 219 -9.84 -3.01 6.29
CA ILE A 219 -10.71 -3.88 7.09
C ILE A 219 -10.14 -4.06 8.51
N SER A 220 -8.82 -4.21 8.66
CA SER A 220 -8.18 -4.35 9.97
C SER A 220 -8.29 -3.08 10.84
N SER A 221 -8.34 -1.87 10.25
CA SER A 221 -8.62 -0.64 11.01
C SER A 221 -10.08 -0.50 11.45
N HIS A 222 -10.99 -1.34 10.93
CA HIS A 222 -12.39 -1.43 11.35
C HIS A 222 -12.65 -2.59 12.34
N SER A 223 -11.66 -3.44 12.61
CA SER A 223 -11.88 -4.73 13.29
C SER A 223 -11.63 -4.74 14.81
N TRP A 224 -11.44 -3.58 15.46
CA TRP A 224 -11.25 -3.50 16.92
C TRP A 224 -12.45 -2.90 17.67
N THR A 225 -13.66 -3.09 17.15
CA THR A 225 -14.88 -2.87 17.92
C THR A 225 -15.96 -3.85 17.48
N ILE A 226 -15.82 -5.11 17.89
CA ILE A 226 -16.99 -5.94 18.14
C ILE A 226 -17.29 -5.73 19.62
N LYS A 227 -18.37 -5.01 19.91
CA LYS A 227 -19.00 -5.01 21.24
C LYS A 227 -19.59 -6.37 21.52
#